data_AF-A0A348XM07-F1
#
_entry.id   AF-A0A348XM07-F1
#
_cell.length_a   1.000
_cell.length_b   1.000
_cell.length_c   1.000
_cell.angle_alpha   90.00
_cell.angle_beta   90.00
_cell.angle_gamma   90.00
#
_symmetry.space_group_name_H-M   'P 1'
#
loop_
_entity.id
_entity.type
_entity.pdbx_description
1 polymer ?
#
loop_
_entity_poly.entity_id
_entity_poly.type
_entity_poly.pdbx_seq_one_letter_code
_entity_poly.pdbx_strand_id
1 'polypeptide(L)'
;MEIGGRGRLDGLGWSASAIRACRARSRIRPVPPANQRRRISKTVIVDQEATCCDSGTVPRHEMEIIEIGAVLVAPGSYTALNEFPTFRAVRDLNLTEFCTSMTTIKQLGVDAAPVFAKAFSASLVWFESCGSPVLGSWGAYDLN
;
A
#
# COMPACT_ATOMS: atom_id res chain seq x y z
N MET A 1 26.70 18.33 -10.03
CA MET A 1 26.77 18.53 -8.57
C MET A 1 25.63 17.72 -7.98
N GLU A 2 25.86 16.42 -7.81
CA GLU A 2 24.84 15.46 -7.37
C GLU A 2 25.00 15.20 -5.87
N ILE A 3 23.92 15.45 -5.13
CA ILE A 3 23.75 15.08 -3.72
C ILE A 3 22.81 13.87 -3.70
N GLY A 4 23.38 12.67 -3.59
CA GLY A 4 22.66 11.40 -3.48
C GLY A 4 22.78 10.82 -2.07
N GLY A 5 21.91 11.26 -1.15
CA GLY A 5 21.80 10.73 0.20
C GLY A 5 21.16 9.35 0.22
N ARG A 6 21.93 8.32 0.62
CA ARG A 6 21.40 6.97 0.91
C ARG A 6 20.72 7.00 2.26
N GLY A 7 19.38 7.00 2.27
CA GLY A 7 18.60 6.64 3.45
C GLY A 7 18.85 5.17 3.80
N ARG A 8 19.41 4.93 4.98
CA ARG A 8 19.83 3.63 5.50
C ARG A 8 18.64 2.96 6.20
N LEU A 9 18.15 1.84 5.67
CA LEU A 9 16.98 1.07 6.18
C LEU A 9 17.34 0.16 7.38
N ASP A 10 18.25 0.62 8.22
CA ASP A 10 18.85 -0.18 9.30
C ASP A 10 18.10 0.16 10.59
N GLY A 11 16.86 -0.31 10.74
CA GLY A 11 16.09 -0.01 11.95
C GLY A 11 14.72 -0.69 12.10
N LEU A 12 14.23 -1.40 11.07
CA LEU A 12 12.87 -1.95 11.07
C LEU A 12 12.78 -3.42 11.52
N GLY A 13 13.83 -4.00 12.09
CA GLY A 13 13.80 -5.39 12.58
C GLY A 13 13.64 -6.46 11.50
N TRP A 14 13.85 -6.11 10.23
CA TRP A 14 13.75 -7.04 9.11
C TRP A 14 15.02 -7.88 9.00
N SER A 15 14.86 -9.19 8.85
CA SER A 15 15.99 -10.07 8.55
C SER A 15 16.60 -9.73 7.18
N ALA A 16 17.91 -9.90 7.03
CA ALA A 16 18.61 -9.69 5.75
C ALA A 16 18.05 -10.55 4.59
N SER A 17 17.27 -11.58 4.90
CA SER A 17 16.55 -12.42 3.95
C SER A 17 15.30 -11.75 3.38
N ALA A 18 14.55 -10.99 4.20
CA ALA A 18 13.38 -10.23 3.76
C ALA A 18 13.76 -9.10 2.78
N ILE A 19 14.87 -8.41 3.06
CA ILE A 19 15.40 -7.34 2.19
C ILE A 19 15.87 -7.90 0.83
N ARG A 20 16.48 -9.10 0.81
CA ARG A 20 16.90 -9.78 -0.43
C ARG A 20 15.73 -10.27 -1.27
N ALA A 21 14.65 -10.73 -0.64
CA ALA A 21 13.46 -11.20 -1.35
C ALA A 21 12.76 -10.10 -2.16
N CYS A 22 12.78 -8.86 -1.68
CA CYS A 22 12.18 -7.70 -2.36
C CYS A 22 12.96 -7.27 -3.61
N ARG A 23 14.29 -7.43 -3.63
CA ARG A 23 15.15 -7.00 -4.76
C ARG A 23 15.23 -8.02 -5.91
N ALA A 24 14.81 -9.27 -5.70
CA ALA A 24 15.16 -10.37 -6.61
C ALA A 24 14.04 -10.80 -7.59
N ARG A 25 12.89 -10.12 -7.67
CA ARG A 25 11.75 -10.61 -8.48
C ARG A 25 11.09 -9.54 -9.36
N SER A 26 11.84 -8.87 -10.24
CA SER A 26 11.25 -8.10 -11.35
C SER A 26 11.11 -8.91 -12.65
N ARG A 27 11.17 -10.25 -12.59
CA ARG A 27 10.91 -11.08 -13.78
C ARG A 27 9.41 -11.32 -13.89
N ILE A 28 8.78 -10.72 -14.89
CA ILE A 28 7.48 -11.17 -15.41
C ILE A 28 7.63 -12.68 -15.65
N ARG A 29 6.88 -13.49 -14.89
CA ARG A 29 6.95 -14.95 -15.05
C ARG A 29 6.16 -15.32 -16.31
N PRO A 30 6.70 -16.20 -17.18
CA PRO A 30 5.94 -16.70 -18.31
C PRO A 30 4.67 -17.39 -17.83
N VAL A 31 3.59 -17.26 -18.60
CA VAL A 31 2.31 -17.92 -18.30
C VAL A 31 2.53 -19.43 -18.38
N PRO A 32 2.33 -20.19 -17.29
CA PRO A 32 2.50 -21.64 -17.31
C PRO A 32 1.45 -22.30 -18.22
N PRO A 33 1.76 -23.46 -18.81
CA PRO A 33 0.81 -24.22 -19.63
C PRO A 33 -0.47 -24.53 -18.83
N ALA A 34 -1.60 -24.72 -19.53
CA ALA A 34 -2.94 -24.80 -18.93
C ALA A 34 -3.05 -25.86 -17.81
N ASN A 35 -2.36 -26.99 -17.96
CA ASN A 35 -2.28 -28.09 -16.99
C ASN A 35 -1.41 -27.79 -15.75
N GLN A 36 -0.74 -26.65 -15.73
CA GLN A 36 0.15 -26.19 -14.66
C GLN A 36 -0.25 -24.80 -14.13
N ARG A 37 -1.40 -24.28 -14.56
CA ARG A 37 -2.02 -23.10 -13.96
C ARG A 37 -2.31 -23.41 -12.50
N ARG A 38 -1.62 -22.71 -11.60
CA ARG A 38 -1.84 -22.85 -10.15
C ARG A 38 -3.32 -22.63 -9.84
N ARG A 39 -3.86 -23.39 -8.88
CA ARG A 39 -5.14 -23.04 -8.23
C ARG A 39 -5.11 -21.56 -7.87
N ILE A 40 -6.19 -20.85 -8.18
CA ILE A 40 -6.33 -19.43 -7.85
C ILE A 40 -5.99 -19.30 -6.35
N SER A 41 -4.95 -18.52 -6.08
CA SER A 41 -4.50 -18.27 -4.71
C SER A 41 -5.37 -17.17 -4.13
N LYS A 42 -5.42 -17.06 -2.79
CA LYS A 42 -6.07 -15.91 -2.17
C LYS A 42 -5.42 -14.63 -2.69
N THR A 43 -6.21 -13.59 -2.87
CA THR A 43 -5.73 -12.28 -3.33
C THR A 43 -5.99 -11.26 -2.24
N VAL A 44 -5.05 -10.36 -2.00
CA VAL A 44 -5.28 -9.14 -1.24
C VAL A 44 -5.42 -8.01 -2.25
N ILE A 45 -6.58 -7.37 -2.26
CA ILE A 45 -6.83 -6.15 -3.02
C ILE A 45 -6.48 -4.97 -2.13
N VAL A 46 -5.57 -4.11 -2.57
CA VAL A 46 -5.18 -2.88 -1.90
C VAL A 46 -5.76 -1.69 -2.63
N ASP A 47 -6.21 -0.72 -1.85
CA ASP A 47 -6.67 0.59 -2.29
C ASP A 47 -6.08 1.65 -1.37
N GLN A 48 -5.45 2.67 -1.94
CA GLN A 48 -4.77 3.72 -1.18
C GLN A 48 -5.39 5.07 -1.50
N GLU A 49 -5.83 5.76 -0.45
CA GLU A 49 -6.18 7.16 -0.57
C GLU A 49 -4.96 8.04 -0.33
N ALA A 50 -4.89 9.17 -1.02
CA ALA A 50 -3.79 10.11 -0.90
C ALA A 50 -4.28 11.57 -0.86
N THR A 51 -3.49 12.45 -0.24
CA THR A 51 -3.72 13.90 -0.27
C THR A 51 -3.81 14.37 -1.72
N CYS A 52 -4.82 15.15 -2.07
CA CYS A 52 -5.00 15.64 -3.44
C CYS A 52 -5.60 17.05 -3.47
N CYS A 53 -5.65 17.64 -4.66
CA CYS A 53 -6.23 18.96 -4.90
C CYS A 53 -6.72 19.06 -6.36
N ASP A 54 -7.70 19.92 -6.59
CA ASP A 54 -8.17 20.33 -7.92
C ASP A 54 -7.44 21.57 -8.47
N SER A 55 -6.85 22.38 -7.59
CA SER A 55 -6.16 23.63 -7.90
C SER A 55 -4.65 23.48 -8.13
N GLY A 56 -4.09 22.27 -8.00
CA GLY A 56 -2.66 22.00 -8.21
C GLY A 56 -1.75 22.39 -7.04
N THR A 57 -2.30 22.74 -5.87
CA THR A 57 -1.56 23.08 -4.64
C THR A 57 -0.86 21.90 -3.97
N VAL A 58 -1.24 20.67 -4.32
CA VAL A 58 -0.60 19.41 -3.93
C VAL A 58 -0.06 18.75 -5.20
N PRO A 59 1.20 19.01 -5.60
CA PRO A 59 1.82 18.36 -6.74
C PRO A 59 1.84 16.84 -6.57
N ARG A 60 1.77 16.09 -7.68
CA ARG A 60 1.74 14.62 -7.68
C ARG A 60 2.87 13.97 -6.86
N HIS A 61 4.07 14.53 -6.91
CA HIS A 61 5.25 13.99 -6.21
C HIS A 61 5.31 14.37 -4.72
N GLU A 62 4.42 15.27 -4.29
CA GLU A 62 4.25 15.67 -2.88
C GLU A 62 3.02 15.00 -2.26
N MET A 63 2.23 14.25 -3.05
CA MET A 63 1.08 13.51 -2.53
C MET A 63 1.53 12.52 -1.46
N GLU A 64 0.74 12.44 -0.40
CA GLU A 64 0.95 11.59 0.76
C GLU A 64 -0.20 10.60 0.86
N ILE A 65 0.07 9.29 0.99
CA ILE A 65 -0.98 8.31 1.34
C ILE A 65 -1.63 8.78 2.65
N ILE A 66 -2.94 8.67 2.79
CA ILE A 66 -3.68 9.02 4.01
C ILE A 66 -4.51 7.85 4.54
N GLU A 67 -4.72 6.83 3.71
CA GLU A 67 -5.32 5.56 4.08
C GLU A 67 -4.60 4.40 3.37
N ILE A 68 -4.41 3.29 4.09
CA ILE A 68 -4.04 2.01 3.52
C ILE A 68 -5.22 1.07 3.74
N GLY A 69 -6.02 0.87 2.70
CA GLY A 69 -7.12 -0.09 2.67
C GLY A 69 -6.68 -1.40 2.03
N ALA A 70 -7.04 -2.52 2.62
CA ALA A 70 -6.79 -3.83 2.03
C ALA A 70 -7.90 -4.85 2.36
N VAL A 71 -8.24 -5.69 1.39
CA VAL A 71 -9.24 -6.77 1.54
C VAL A 71 -8.67 -8.09 1.04
N LEU A 72 -8.65 -9.10 1.90
CA LEU A 72 -8.38 -10.48 1.51
C LEU A 72 -9.64 -11.09 0.90
N VAL A 73 -9.54 -11.62 -0.31
CA VAL A 73 -10.67 -12.22 -1.02
C VAL A 73 -10.47 -13.71 -1.30
N ALA A 74 -11.58 -14.45 -1.28
CA ALA A 74 -11.62 -15.87 -1.60
C ALA A 74 -11.34 -16.11 -3.09
N PRO A 75 -10.55 -17.15 -3.44
CA PRO A 75 -10.31 -17.51 -4.82
C PRO A 75 -11.60 -17.81 -5.59
N GLY A 76 -11.77 -17.19 -6.76
CA GLY A 76 -12.88 -17.46 -7.68
C GLY A 76 -14.19 -16.75 -7.32
N SER A 77 -14.61 -16.76 -6.05
CA SER A 77 -15.85 -16.06 -5.63
C SER A 77 -15.64 -14.58 -5.33
N TYR A 78 -14.40 -14.16 -5.07
CA TYR A 78 -14.04 -12.80 -4.62
C TYR A 78 -14.79 -12.34 -3.37
N THR A 79 -15.29 -13.27 -2.56
CA THR A 79 -15.92 -12.97 -1.28
C THR A 79 -14.87 -12.42 -0.33
N ALA A 80 -15.16 -11.30 0.34
CA ALA A 80 -14.31 -10.74 1.39
C ALA A 80 -14.17 -11.73 2.54
N LEU A 81 -12.93 -12.03 2.91
CA LEU A 81 -12.57 -12.95 4.00
C LEU A 81 -12.02 -12.21 5.21
N ASN A 82 -11.35 -11.09 4.99
CA ASN A 82 -10.77 -10.24 6.03
C ASN A 82 -10.43 -8.87 5.44
N GLU A 83 -10.35 -7.84 6.28
CA GLU A 83 -10.11 -6.46 5.88
C GLU A 83 -9.06 -5.81 6.79
N PHE A 84 -8.37 -4.81 6.27
CA PHE A 84 -7.43 -3.97 6.99
C PHE A 84 -7.56 -2.52 6.54
N PRO A 85 -8.35 -1.71 7.26
CA PRO A 85 -8.36 -0.27 7.10
C PRO A 85 -7.40 0.37 8.12
N THR A 86 -6.53 1.28 7.66
CA THR A 86 -5.78 2.17 8.56
C THR A 86 -5.58 3.55 7.93
N PHE A 87 -5.83 4.60 8.70
CA PHE A 87 -5.35 5.93 8.35
C PHE A 87 -3.86 6.08 8.68
N ARG A 88 -3.23 7.10 8.09
CA ARG A 88 -1.90 7.57 8.51
C ARG A 88 -1.86 9.09 8.70
N ALA A 89 -0.97 9.54 9.58
CA ALA A 89 -0.70 10.96 9.77
C ALA A 89 -0.03 11.59 8.52
N VAL A 90 -0.49 12.79 8.18
CA VAL A 90 0.10 13.68 7.16
C VAL A 90 1.20 14.50 7.84
N ARG A 91 2.32 14.78 7.15
CA ARG A 91 3.48 15.39 7.82
C ARG A 91 3.33 16.89 8.04
N ASP A 92 2.90 17.62 7.00
CA ASP A 92 2.95 19.09 7.01
C ASP A 92 1.82 19.74 6.18
N LEU A 93 0.69 19.04 5.97
CA LEU A 93 -0.43 19.53 5.17
C LEU A 93 -1.78 19.22 5.83
N ASN A 94 -2.69 20.19 5.78
CA ASN A 94 -4.10 19.94 6.00
C ASN A 94 -4.71 19.36 4.72
N LEU A 95 -5.63 18.42 4.88
CA LEU A 95 -6.44 17.92 3.79
C LEU A 95 -7.20 19.09 3.16
N THR A 96 -7.14 19.20 1.83
CA THR A 96 -7.97 20.15 1.10
C THR A 96 -9.44 19.77 1.22
N GLU A 97 -10.35 20.72 1.02
CA GLU A 97 -11.79 20.42 0.94
C GLU A 97 -12.09 19.45 -0.21
N PHE A 98 -11.38 19.59 -1.33
CA PHE A 98 -11.46 18.68 -2.47
C PHE A 98 -11.04 17.25 -2.08
N CYS A 99 -9.93 17.08 -1.38
CA CYS A 99 -9.48 15.76 -0.92
C CYS A 99 -10.49 15.15 0.05
N THR A 100 -11.02 15.96 0.97
CA THR A 100 -12.05 15.53 1.92
C THR A 100 -13.36 15.14 1.23
N SER A 101 -13.74 15.79 0.12
CA SER A 101 -14.95 15.46 -0.62
C SER A 101 -14.81 14.20 -1.48
N MET A 102 -13.63 13.98 -2.06
CA MET A 102 -13.34 12.79 -2.88
C MET A 102 -13.16 11.52 -2.05
N THR A 103 -12.48 11.61 -0.91
CA THR A 103 -12.12 10.45 -0.08
C THR A 103 -13.07 10.24 1.11
N THR A 104 -13.87 11.24 1.47
CA THR A 104 -14.66 11.33 2.71
C THR A 104 -13.86 11.40 4.03
N ILE A 105 -12.53 11.23 3.97
CA ILE A 105 -11.62 11.27 5.11
C ILE A 105 -11.57 12.69 5.71
N LYS A 106 -11.65 12.77 7.04
CA LYS A 106 -11.61 14.05 7.78
C LYS A 106 -10.24 14.27 8.39
N GLN A 107 -9.87 15.55 8.55
CA GLN A 107 -8.61 15.97 9.16
C GLN A 107 -8.37 15.28 10.52
N LEU A 108 -9.39 15.23 11.38
CA LEU A 108 -9.30 14.56 12.68
C LEU A 108 -8.90 13.07 12.59
N GLY A 109 -9.30 12.39 11.51
CA GLY A 109 -8.96 10.99 11.26
C GLY A 109 -7.47 10.80 10.97
N VAL A 110 -6.87 11.69 10.19
CA VAL A 110 -5.43 11.64 9.89
C VAL A 110 -4.59 12.22 11.03
N ASP A 111 -5.07 13.22 11.77
CA ASP A 111 -4.36 13.81 12.90
C ASP A 111 -4.11 12.80 14.03
N ALA A 112 -5.10 11.93 14.29
CA ALA A 112 -5.03 10.90 15.31
C ALA A 112 -4.33 9.61 14.84
N ALA A 113 -3.96 9.53 13.56
CA ALA A 113 -3.48 8.32 12.93
C ALA A 113 -1.99 8.03 13.23
N PRO A 114 -1.55 6.77 13.15
CA PRO A 114 -0.13 6.44 13.23
C PRO A 114 0.68 7.09 12.11
N VAL A 115 1.95 7.39 12.38
CA VAL A 115 2.90 7.77 11.32
C VAL A 115 3.03 6.65 10.27
N PHE A 116 3.36 7.00 9.03
CA PHE A 116 3.42 6.07 7.91
C PHE A 116 4.20 4.78 8.21
N ALA A 117 5.38 4.88 8.81
CA ALA A 117 6.20 3.71 9.13
C ALA A 117 5.46 2.69 10.01
N LYS A 118 4.64 3.16 10.95
CA LYS A 118 3.84 2.30 11.84
C LYS A 118 2.61 1.75 11.13
N ALA A 119 1.89 2.57 10.36
CA ALA A 119 0.74 2.15 9.56
C ALA A 119 1.13 1.06 8.55
N PHE A 120 2.23 1.28 7.83
CA PHE A 120 2.77 0.35 6.84
C PHE A 120 3.32 -0.93 7.48
N SER A 121 4.00 -0.84 8.62
CA SER A 121 4.43 -2.04 9.34
C SER A 121 3.23 -2.89 9.77
N ALA A 122 2.13 -2.27 10.22
CA ALA A 122 0.91 -2.99 10.58
C ALA A 122 0.26 -3.66 9.36
N SER A 123 0.25 -2.99 8.19
CA SER A 123 -0.30 -3.58 6.96
C SER A 123 0.50 -4.80 6.48
N LEU A 124 1.83 -4.77 6.63
CA LEU A 124 2.69 -5.90 6.29
C LEU A 124 2.47 -7.10 7.23
N VAL A 125 2.35 -6.86 8.54
CA VAL A 125 2.00 -7.91 9.51
C VAL A 125 0.64 -8.53 9.18
N TRP A 126 -0.35 -7.70 8.87
CA TRP A 126 -1.66 -8.20 8.44
C TRP A 126 -1.56 -9.00 7.14
N PHE A 127 -0.83 -8.52 6.14
CA PHE A 127 -0.64 -9.19 4.86
C PHE A 127 0.04 -10.57 5.01
N GLU A 128 1.05 -10.67 5.88
CA GLU A 128 1.71 -11.95 6.20
C GLU A 128 0.73 -12.94 6.84
N SER A 129 -0.17 -12.46 7.71
CA SER A 129 -1.21 -13.29 8.34
C SER A 129 -2.22 -13.88 7.34
N CYS A 130 -2.32 -13.31 6.13
CA CYS A 130 -3.21 -13.80 5.08
C CYS A 130 -2.72 -15.08 4.37
N GLY A 131 -1.51 -15.57 4.67
CA GLY A 131 -1.01 -16.85 4.17
C GLY A 131 -0.46 -16.81 2.74
N SER A 132 0.42 -15.83 2.45
CA SER A 132 1.06 -15.61 1.14
C SER A 132 0.07 -15.35 -0.01
N PRO A 133 -0.81 -14.34 0.10
CA PRO A 133 -1.72 -13.98 -0.98
C PRO A 133 -0.98 -13.35 -2.16
N VAL A 134 -1.65 -13.30 -3.31
CA VAL A 134 -1.25 -12.44 -4.43
C VAL A 134 -1.72 -11.02 -4.12
N LEU A 135 -0.88 -10.01 -4.39
CA LEU A 135 -1.27 -8.60 -4.29
C LEU A 135 -2.00 -8.16 -5.57
N GLY A 136 -3.10 -7.43 -5.42
CA GLY A 136 -3.81 -6.76 -6.50
C GLY A 136 -4.20 -5.35 -6.09
N SER A 137 -4.42 -4.49 -7.07
CA SER A 137 -4.90 -3.11 -6.92
C SER A 137 -5.70 -2.73 -8.17
N TRP A 138 -6.34 -1.57 -8.16
CA TRP A 138 -7.12 -1.09 -9.31
C TRP A 138 -6.24 -0.59 -10.47
N GLY A 139 -4.93 -0.45 -10.26
CA GLY A 139 -3.97 -0.20 -11.31
C GLY A 139 -2.55 0.05 -10.81
N ALA A 140 -1.68 0.49 -11.72
CA ALA A 140 -0.29 0.84 -11.39
C ALA A 140 -0.17 2.16 -10.61
N TYR A 141 -1.28 2.85 -10.33
CA TYR A 141 -1.28 4.10 -9.58
C TYR A 141 -0.79 3.86 -8.14
N ASP A 142 -1.34 2.85 -7.47
CA ASP A 142 -1.03 2.44 -6.08
C ASP A 142 0.39 1.89 -5.87
N LEU A 143 1.16 1.70 -6.95
CA LEU A 143 2.53 1.21 -6.91
C LEU A 143 3.56 2.34 -6.69
N ASN A 144 3.19 3.58 -7.00
CA ASN A 144 4.10 4.74 -6.97
C ASN A 144 4.08 5.45 -5.63
#